data_AF-C0P080-F1
#
_entry.id   AF-C0P080-F1
#
_cell.length_a   1.000
_cell.length_b   1.000
_cell.length_c   1.000
_cell.angle_alpha   90.00
_cell.angle_beta   90.00
_cell.angle_gamma   90.00
#
_symmetry.space_group_name_H-M   'P 1'
#
loop_
_entity.id
_entity.type
_entity.pdbx_description
1 polymer ?
#
loop_
_entity_poly.entity_id
_entity_poly.type
_entity_poly.pdbx_seq_one_letter_code
_entity_poly.pdbx_strand_id
1 'polypeptide(L)'
;MRYQLFDYEHSPVHSPTRFLRTCCVSPFSISEKLLPADAADAVDTAQGQDVYETVVGHARCEGFTDILNCLREVDYDKILHAINAVPGILSYSSIALSTELPSPNHPTSCFLAGKMTTVPFILGIQEDEGAPFALSNSTSPPKAGWHCISRRNSSTAQN
;
A
#
# COMPACT_ATOMS: atom_id res chain seq x y z
N MET A 1 -8.50 -0.72 -25.27
CA MET A 1 -7.94 -1.96 -24.70
C MET A 1 -7.08 -2.64 -25.75
N ARG A 2 -5.76 -2.77 -25.50
CA ARG A 2 -4.84 -3.49 -26.37
C ARG A 2 -4.41 -4.72 -25.57
N TYR A 3 -5.06 -5.85 -25.81
CA TYR A 3 -4.60 -7.13 -25.27
C TYR A 3 -3.34 -7.50 -26.04
N GLN A 4 -2.17 -7.38 -25.42
CA GLN A 4 -1.00 -8.11 -25.89
C GLN A 4 -1.11 -9.53 -25.34
N LEU A 5 -1.42 -10.48 -26.21
CA LEU A 5 -1.11 -11.89 -25.98
C LEU A 5 0.41 -11.97 -25.79
N PHE A 6 0.85 -12.42 -24.62
CA PHE A 6 2.20 -12.92 -24.47
C PHE A 6 2.22 -14.34 -25.03
N ASP A 7 2.92 -14.51 -26.16
CA ASP A 7 3.25 -15.81 -26.71
C ASP A 7 4.00 -16.65 -25.67
N TYR A 8 3.45 -17.83 -25.40
CA TYR A 8 3.98 -18.81 -24.47
C TYR A 8 5.10 -19.59 -25.17
N GLU A 9 6.31 -19.04 -25.19
CA GLU A 9 7.48 -19.78 -25.69
C GLU A 9 8.04 -20.68 -24.59
N HIS A 10 7.84 -21.99 -24.78
CA HIS A 10 8.40 -23.08 -23.99
C HIS A 10 9.93 -22.94 -23.89
N SER A 11 10.44 -22.63 -22.70
CA SER A 11 11.88 -22.79 -22.39
C SER A 11 12.09 -24.02 -21.49
N PRO A 12 12.93 -24.99 -21.90
CA PRO A 12 13.14 -26.21 -21.15
C PRO A 12 14.09 -25.98 -19.97
N VAL A 13 13.75 -26.59 -18.83
CA VAL A 13 14.59 -26.69 -17.65
C VAL A 13 15.84 -27.51 -17.99
N HIS A 14 17.02 -26.87 -18.07
CA HIS A 14 18.29 -27.57 -18.10
C HIS A 14 19.31 -26.97 -17.12
N SER A 15 19.55 -27.76 -16.06
CA SER A 15 20.80 -28.06 -15.34
C SER A 15 21.87 -26.98 -15.09
N PRO A 16 22.43 -26.88 -13.87
CA PRO A 16 23.40 -25.87 -13.51
C PRO A 16 24.84 -26.32 -13.76
N THR A 17 25.58 -25.61 -14.62
CA THR A 17 27.05 -25.59 -14.54
C THR A 17 27.62 -24.22 -14.90
N ARG A 18 28.14 -23.55 -13.87
CA ARG A 18 29.46 -22.90 -13.82
C ARG A 18 29.77 -21.87 -14.91
N PHE A 19 29.43 -20.61 -14.65
CA PHE A 19 30.24 -19.48 -15.10
C PHE A 19 30.70 -18.66 -13.89
N LEU A 20 31.94 -18.91 -13.48
CA LEU A 20 32.73 -17.95 -12.73
C LEU A 20 33.06 -16.79 -13.68
N ARG A 21 32.54 -15.58 -13.41
CA ARG A 21 33.25 -14.32 -13.65
C ARG A 21 32.51 -13.11 -13.06
N THR A 22 33.23 -12.46 -12.13
CA THR A 22 33.21 -11.04 -11.78
C THR A 22 31.97 -10.46 -11.07
N CYS A 23 32.08 -10.39 -9.74
CA CYS A 23 31.42 -9.39 -8.91
C CYS A 23 32.25 -8.07 -8.90
N CYS A 24 31.53 -6.94 -8.88
CA CYS A 24 31.91 -5.58 -8.44
C CYS A 24 32.91 -4.73 -9.25
N VAL A 25 32.40 -3.66 -9.90
CA VAL A 25 32.75 -2.21 -9.71
C VAL A 25 31.73 -1.34 -10.48
N SER A 26 30.71 -0.78 -9.79
CA SER A 26 30.49 0.66 -9.40
C SER A 26 29.79 1.52 -10.48
N PRO A 27 29.22 2.70 -10.16
CA PRO A 27 28.26 3.01 -9.11
C PRO A 27 27.07 3.80 -9.72
N PHE A 28 25.94 3.16 -10.01
CA PHE A 28 24.66 3.89 -10.06
C PHE A 28 23.97 3.67 -8.72
N SER A 29 24.41 4.44 -7.73
CA SER A 29 23.62 4.69 -6.54
C SER A 29 22.48 5.63 -6.95
N ILE A 30 21.43 5.07 -7.54
CA ILE A 30 20.09 5.63 -7.35
C ILE A 30 19.78 5.41 -5.87
N SER A 31 20.31 6.29 -5.03
CA SER A 31 19.76 6.59 -3.72
C SER A 31 18.54 7.47 -3.95
N GLU A 32 17.62 6.98 -4.78
CA GLU A 32 16.24 7.39 -4.65
C GLU A 32 15.78 6.57 -3.48
N LYS A 33 15.67 7.24 -2.33
CA LYS A 33 15.09 6.73 -1.10
C LYS A 33 13.60 6.43 -1.37
N LEU A 34 13.30 5.55 -2.31
CA LEU A 34 12.12 4.70 -2.19
C LEU A 34 12.32 3.97 -0.88
N LEU A 35 11.31 3.99 0.00
CA LEU A 35 11.32 3.14 1.18
C LEU A 35 11.86 1.78 0.75
N PRO A 36 12.88 1.23 1.45
CA PRO A 36 13.39 -0.08 1.09
C PRO A 36 12.17 -0.99 0.98
N ALA A 37 12.01 -1.65 -0.15
CA ALA A 37 10.94 -2.62 -0.37
C ALA A 37 11.13 -3.88 0.50
N ASP A 38 11.86 -3.72 1.59
CA ASP A 38 12.21 -4.67 2.61
C ASP A 38 11.59 -4.21 3.96
N ALA A 39 10.95 -3.03 4.00
CA ALA A 39 10.41 -2.38 5.20
C ALA A 39 8.88 -2.27 5.23
N ALA A 40 8.14 -3.18 4.59
CA ALA A 40 6.96 -3.76 5.24
C ALA A 40 7.41 -4.19 6.63
N ASP A 41 6.77 -3.52 7.56
CA ASP A 41 7.08 -3.58 8.97
C ASP A 41 6.83 -5.05 9.38
N ALA A 42 7.71 -5.61 10.24
CA ALA A 42 7.60 -6.99 10.68
C ALA A 42 6.20 -7.28 11.25
N VAL A 43 5.81 -8.54 11.46
CA VAL A 43 4.51 -8.82 12.08
C VAL A 43 4.33 -8.10 13.43
N ASP A 44 5.45 -7.90 14.14
CA ASP A 44 5.54 -7.23 15.43
C ASP A 44 6.07 -5.81 15.25
N THR A 45 5.18 -4.88 14.89
CA THR A 45 5.54 -3.46 14.71
C THR A 45 4.83 -2.57 15.70
N ALA A 46 5.44 -1.40 15.95
CA ALA A 46 4.86 -0.39 16.83
C ALA A 46 3.46 0.02 16.35
N GLN A 47 3.26 0.10 15.03
CA GLN A 47 1.95 0.44 14.46
C GLN A 47 0.88 -0.62 14.79
N GLY A 48 1.19 -1.91 14.63
CA GLY A 48 0.27 -2.98 15.00
C GLY A 48 -0.07 -2.97 16.48
N GLN A 49 0.92 -2.70 17.33
CA GLN A 49 0.75 -2.60 18.76
C GLN A 49 -0.13 -1.40 19.18
N ASP A 50 0.09 -0.21 18.61
CA ASP A 50 -0.72 1.00 18.88
C ASP A 50 -2.20 0.78 18.54
N VAL A 51 -2.46 0.10 17.42
CA VAL A 51 -3.81 -0.25 16.97
C VAL A 51 -4.44 -1.26 17.92
N TYR A 52 -3.69 -2.31 18.30
CA TYR A 52 -4.15 -3.30 19.27
C TYR A 52 -4.51 -2.67 20.61
N GLU A 53 -3.65 -1.81 21.16
CA GLU A 53 -3.87 -1.12 22.42
C GLU A 53 -5.08 -0.19 22.37
N THR A 54 -5.27 0.52 21.25
CA THR A 54 -6.47 1.33 21.03
C THR A 54 -7.74 0.47 21.11
N VAL A 55 -7.78 -0.66 20.41
CA VAL A 55 -8.94 -1.57 20.43
C VAL A 55 -9.18 -2.12 21.84
N VAL A 56 -8.12 -2.53 22.54
CA VAL A 56 -8.20 -3.05 23.92
C VAL A 56 -8.78 -2.01 24.88
N GLY A 57 -8.33 -0.75 24.77
CA GLY A 57 -8.84 0.36 25.57
C GLY A 57 -10.31 0.66 25.31
N HIS A 58 -10.70 0.74 24.03
CA HIS A 58 -12.10 0.97 23.65
C HIS A 58 -13.02 -0.22 24.01
N ALA A 59 -12.52 -1.46 23.96
CA ALA A 59 -13.24 -2.66 24.35
C ALA A 59 -13.31 -2.89 25.86
N ARG A 60 -12.60 -2.08 26.67
CA ARG A 60 -12.47 -2.21 28.14
C ARG A 60 -11.84 -3.54 28.57
N CYS A 61 -10.87 -4.03 27.79
CA CYS A 61 -10.11 -5.22 28.10
C CYS A 61 -8.71 -4.95 28.69
N GLU A 62 -8.39 -3.68 29.00
CA GLU A 62 -7.15 -3.32 29.69
C GLU A 62 -7.11 -3.97 31.09
N GLY A 63 -5.95 -4.56 31.44
CA GLY A 63 -5.72 -5.16 32.76
C GLY A 63 -6.21 -6.61 32.92
N PHE A 64 -6.86 -7.19 31.92
CA PHE A 64 -7.13 -8.63 31.90
C PHE A 64 -5.82 -9.41 31.72
N THR A 65 -5.69 -10.55 32.41
CA THR A 65 -4.53 -11.44 32.26
C THR A 65 -4.47 -12.04 30.86
N ASP A 66 -5.63 -12.40 30.31
CA ASP A 66 -5.79 -12.85 28.92
C ASP A 66 -6.67 -11.85 28.16
N ILE A 67 -6.01 -10.81 27.63
CA ILE A 67 -6.65 -9.73 26.89
C ILE A 67 -7.36 -10.26 25.62
N LEU A 68 -6.76 -11.24 24.95
CA LEU A 68 -7.35 -11.84 23.74
C LEU A 68 -8.62 -12.63 24.07
N ASN A 69 -8.64 -13.34 25.20
CA ASN A 69 -9.88 -13.98 25.65
C ASN A 69 -10.95 -12.94 25.99
N CYS A 70 -10.59 -11.86 26.69
CA CYS A 70 -11.52 -10.76 26.95
C CYS A 70 -12.13 -10.19 25.66
N LEU A 71 -11.30 -9.86 24.66
CA LEU A 71 -11.77 -9.33 23.38
C LEU A 71 -12.75 -10.27 22.65
N ARG A 72 -12.58 -11.58 22.78
CA ARG A 72 -13.48 -12.59 22.18
C ARG A 72 -14.82 -12.73 22.91
N GLU A 73 -14.91 -12.31 24.16
CA GLU A 73 -16.13 -12.37 24.99
C GLU A 73 -16.93 -11.05 24.99
N VAL A 74 -16.39 -9.98 24.41
CA VAL A 74 -17.06 -8.67 24.31
C VAL A 74 -18.30 -8.75 23.40
N ASP A 75 -19.40 -8.10 23.83
CA ASP A 75 -20.62 -7.95 23.03
C ASP A 75 -20.31 -7.38 21.64
N TYR A 76 -21.00 -7.87 20.60
CA TYR A 76 -20.77 -7.48 19.20
C TYR A 76 -20.72 -5.95 18.99
N ASP A 77 -21.69 -5.22 19.54
CA ASP A 77 -21.76 -3.76 19.34
C ASP A 77 -20.58 -3.01 19.95
N LYS A 78 -20.06 -3.52 21.09
CA LYS A 78 -18.89 -2.94 21.75
C LYS A 78 -17.61 -3.21 20.95
N ILE A 79 -17.40 -4.45 20.50
CA ILE A 79 -16.19 -4.77 19.74
C ILE A 79 -16.20 -4.09 18.37
N LEU A 80 -17.36 -3.97 17.72
CA LEU A 80 -17.52 -3.19 16.49
C LEU A 80 -17.14 -1.71 16.72
N HIS A 81 -17.63 -1.10 17.80
CA HIS A 81 -17.27 0.26 18.15
C HIS A 81 -15.77 0.41 18.44
N ALA A 82 -15.16 -0.57 19.13
CA ALA A 82 -13.74 -0.56 19.44
C ALA A 82 -12.86 -0.67 18.18
N ILE A 83 -13.22 -1.55 17.23
CA ILE A 83 -12.51 -1.70 15.97
C ILE A 83 -12.67 -0.44 15.09
N ASN A 84 -13.83 0.21 15.11
CA ASN A 84 -14.05 1.44 14.35
C ASN A 84 -13.45 2.70 15.00
N ALA A 85 -12.80 2.58 16.16
CA ALA A 85 -12.14 3.71 16.82
C ALA A 85 -10.79 4.06 16.17
N VAL A 86 -10.19 3.14 15.40
CA VAL A 86 -8.95 3.41 14.66
C VAL A 86 -9.22 4.03 13.28
N PRO A 87 -8.26 4.77 12.70
CA PRO A 87 -8.45 5.41 11.40
C PRO A 87 -8.80 4.42 10.27
N GLY A 88 -9.92 4.66 9.60
CA GLY A 88 -10.34 3.88 8.42
C GLY A 88 -9.72 4.39 7.11
N ILE A 89 -9.89 3.64 6.03
CA ILE A 89 -9.33 3.94 4.69
C ILE A 89 -9.79 5.29 4.09
N LEU A 90 -10.93 5.82 4.54
CA LEU A 90 -11.46 7.11 4.10
C LEU A 90 -11.06 8.27 5.01
N SER A 91 -10.32 8.00 6.09
CA SER A 91 -9.79 9.04 6.98
C SER A 91 -8.54 9.70 6.38
N TYR A 92 -8.00 10.70 7.06
CA TYR A 92 -6.80 11.43 6.60
C TYR A 92 -5.56 10.55 6.40
N SER A 93 -5.48 9.40 7.06
CA SER A 93 -4.40 8.42 6.81
C SER A 93 -4.54 7.72 5.46
N SER A 94 -5.72 7.77 4.82
CA SER A 94 -5.96 7.23 3.48
C SER A 94 -5.53 5.75 3.41
N ILE A 95 -4.68 5.38 2.45
CA ILE A 95 -4.14 4.02 2.30
C ILE A 95 -3.05 3.64 3.32
N ALA A 96 -2.70 4.50 4.28
CA ALA A 96 -1.91 4.11 5.45
C ALA A 96 -2.82 3.37 6.44
N LEU A 97 -3.15 2.11 6.10
CA LEU A 97 -4.12 1.28 6.82
C LEU A 97 -3.65 0.99 8.25
N SER A 98 -4.59 1.09 9.20
CA SER A 98 -4.36 0.69 10.59
C SER A 98 -4.29 -0.82 10.80
N THR A 99 -4.75 -1.62 9.82
CA THR A 99 -4.71 -3.09 9.89
C THR A 99 -3.82 -3.61 8.78
N GLU A 100 -2.53 -3.81 9.10
CA GLU A 100 -1.61 -4.45 8.17
C GLU A 100 -1.87 -5.96 8.11
N LEU A 101 -1.71 -6.55 6.92
CA LEU A 101 -1.80 -7.99 6.75
C LEU A 101 -0.49 -8.62 7.26
N PRO A 102 -0.54 -9.46 8.30
CA PRO A 102 0.64 -10.08 8.85
C PRO A 102 1.26 -11.06 7.85
N SER A 103 2.50 -10.80 7.44
CA SER A 103 3.34 -11.74 6.70
C SER A 103 4.71 -11.82 7.38
N PRO A 104 5.30 -13.00 7.57
CA PRO A 104 6.62 -13.13 8.18
C PRO A 104 7.73 -12.55 7.29
N ASN A 105 7.45 -12.32 6.01
CA ASN A 105 8.41 -11.78 5.06
C ASN A 105 7.74 -10.72 4.18
N HIS A 106 8.50 -9.70 3.80
CA HIS A 106 8.06 -8.69 2.86
C HIS A 106 7.65 -9.33 1.52
N PRO A 107 6.50 -8.96 0.92
CA PRO A 107 6.08 -9.51 -0.37
C PRO A 107 7.12 -9.32 -1.47
N THR A 108 7.72 -8.13 -1.58
CA THR A 108 8.83 -7.86 -2.52
C THR A 108 10.05 -8.74 -2.28
N SER A 109 10.44 -9.00 -1.02
CA SER A 109 11.59 -9.88 -0.74
C SER A 109 11.28 -11.33 -1.09
N CYS A 110 10.05 -11.81 -0.84
CA CYS A 110 9.58 -13.11 -1.32
C CYS A 110 9.60 -13.22 -2.84
N PHE A 111 9.16 -12.17 -3.55
CA PHE A 111 9.18 -12.12 -5.01
C PHE A 111 10.61 -12.16 -5.56
N LEU A 112 11.50 -11.31 -5.05
CA LEU A 112 12.91 -11.26 -5.47
C LEU A 112 13.67 -12.55 -5.13
N ALA A 113 13.31 -13.23 -4.04
CA ALA A 113 13.91 -14.50 -3.65
C ALA A 113 13.35 -15.72 -4.40
N GLY A 114 12.39 -15.52 -5.32
CA GLY A 114 11.74 -16.64 -6.04
C GLY A 114 10.90 -17.54 -5.13
N LYS A 115 10.43 -17.03 -3.99
CA LYS A 115 9.64 -17.78 -2.99
C LYS A 115 8.12 -17.70 -3.24
N MET A 116 7.70 -17.09 -4.34
CA MET A 116 6.30 -17.07 -4.77
C MET A 116 5.98 -18.36 -5.54
N THR A 117 4.79 -18.94 -5.30
CA THR A 117 4.33 -20.09 -6.07
C THR A 117 4.15 -19.69 -7.54
N THR A 118 4.76 -20.44 -8.46
CA THR A 118 4.70 -20.13 -9.90
C THR A 118 3.44 -20.73 -10.53
N VAL A 119 2.47 -19.87 -10.84
CA VAL A 119 1.25 -20.20 -11.58
C VAL A 119 1.04 -19.17 -12.68
N PRO A 120 0.39 -19.50 -13.82
CA PRO A 120 -0.03 -18.50 -14.79
C PRO A 120 -1.00 -17.49 -14.15
N PHE A 121 -0.78 -16.19 -14.32
CA PHE A 121 -1.62 -15.14 -13.73
C PHE A 121 -1.83 -13.95 -14.69
N ILE A 122 -2.94 -13.22 -14.50
CA ILE A 122 -3.26 -11.95 -15.16
C ILE A 122 -3.34 -10.87 -14.08
N LEU A 123 -2.71 -9.72 -14.31
CA LEU A 123 -2.76 -8.54 -13.42
C LEU A 123 -3.28 -7.33 -14.19
N GLY A 124 -4.08 -6.50 -13.52
CA GLY A 124 -4.62 -5.25 -14.06
C GLY A 124 -4.67 -4.17 -13.00
N ILE A 125 -4.73 -2.92 -13.46
CA ILE A 125 -4.92 -1.71 -12.66
C ILE A 125 -5.94 -0.82 -13.38
N GLN A 126 -6.73 -0.05 -12.63
CA GLN A 126 -7.49 1.07 -13.18
C GLN A 126 -6.55 2.24 -13.50
N GLU A 127 -6.92 3.07 -14.48
CA GLU A 127 -6.18 4.29 -14.83
C GLU A 127 -6.02 5.26 -13.65
N ASP A 128 -7.01 5.27 -12.74
CA ASP A 128 -7.16 6.26 -11.68
C ASP A 128 -7.35 5.61 -10.28
N GLU A 129 -6.65 4.50 -9.97
CA GLU A 129 -6.74 3.80 -8.68
C GLU A 129 -6.54 4.70 -7.44
N GLY A 130 -5.70 5.74 -7.56
CA GLY A 130 -5.42 6.67 -6.47
C GLY A 130 -6.50 7.72 -6.22
N ALA A 131 -7.40 7.94 -7.20
CA ALA A 131 -8.40 8.99 -7.13
C ALA A 131 -9.32 8.92 -5.90
N PRO A 132 -9.92 7.77 -5.53
CA PRO A 132 -10.79 7.70 -4.35
C PRO A 132 -10.04 8.00 -3.04
N PHE A 133 -8.76 7.64 -2.97
CA PHE A 133 -7.97 7.74 -1.75
C PHE A 133 -7.35 9.13 -1.53
N ALA A 134 -7.14 9.89 -2.61
CA ALA A 134 -6.63 11.27 -2.53
C ALA A 134 -7.69 12.27 -2.00
N LEU A 135 -8.98 11.93 -2.11
CA LEU A 135 -10.08 12.79 -1.65
C LEU A 135 -10.04 13.01 -0.13
N SER A 136 -9.60 12.02 0.65
CA SER A 136 -9.51 12.09 2.11
C SER A 136 -8.53 13.16 2.61
N ASN A 137 -7.58 13.59 1.77
CA ASN A 137 -6.53 14.55 2.13
C ASN A 137 -6.71 15.88 1.39
N SER A 138 -7.82 16.03 0.67
CA SER A 138 -8.16 17.22 -0.08
C SER A 138 -8.71 18.30 0.85
N THR A 139 -7.85 19.23 1.28
CA THR A 139 -8.33 20.53 1.77
C THR A 139 -8.73 21.35 0.56
N SER A 140 -9.98 21.23 0.10
CA SER A 140 -10.48 22.11 -0.95
C SER A 140 -10.39 23.56 -0.43
N PRO A 141 -9.64 24.47 -1.08
CA PRO A 141 -9.85 25.88 -0.81
C PRO A 141 -11.30 26.22 -1.19
N PRO A 142 -11.98 27.15 -0.49
CA PRO A 142 -13.35 27.54 -0.85
C PRO A 142 -13.34 27.94 -2.33
N LYS A 143 -14.15 27.25 -3.16
CA LYS A 143 -14.26 27.38 -4.61
C LYS A 143 -13.79 28.75 -5.14
N ALA A 144 -12.49 28.89 -5.36
CA ALA A 144 -11.96 29.96 -6.20
C ALA A 144 -12.10 29.41 -7.62
N GLY A 145 -13.01 30.02 -8.38
CA GLY A 145 -13.51 29.51 -9.65
C GLY A 145 -12.40 29.05 -10.58
N TRP A 146 -12.54 27.81 -11.07
CA TRP A 146 -11.88 27.34 -12.27
C TRP A 146 -12.37 28.18 -13.46
N HIS A 147 -11.80 29.37 -13.63
CA HIS A 147 -11.86 30.07 -14.90
C HIS A 147 -10.70 29.57 -15.74
N CYS A 148 -10.99 28.75 -16.76
CA CYS A 148 -10.08 28.66 -17.89
C CYS A 148 -9.87 30.10 -18.40
N ILE A 149 -8.65 30.62 -18.28
CA ILE A 149 -8.24 31.86 -18.93
C ILE A 149 -8.27 31.56 -20.43
N SER A 150 -9.42 31.77 -21.07
CA SER A 150 -9.44 31.94 -22.52
C SER A 150 -8.61 33.19 -22.80
N ARG A 151 -7.45 33.03 -23.46
CA ARG A 151 -6.74 34.16 -24.05
C ARG A 151 -7.73 34.91 -24.95
N ARG A 152 -8.26 36.04 -24.48
CA ARG A 152 -8.81 37.04 -25.39
C ARG A 152 -7.62 37.58 -26.18
N ASN A 153 -7.52 37.19 -27.45
CA ASN A 153 -6.80 37.98 -28.42
C ASN A 153 -7.55 39.31 -28.56
N SER A 154 -7.06 40.32 -27.85
CA SER A 154 -7.44 41.71 -28.07
C SER A 154 -6.70 42.20 -29.31
N SER A 155 -7.19 41.84 -30.50
CA SER A 155 -6.86 42.59 -31.71
C SER A 155 -7.71 43.85 -31.74
N THR A 156 -7.25 44.87 -31.01
CA THR A 156 -7.61 46.26 -31.26
C THR A 156 -6.92 46.68 -32.56
N ALA A 157 -7.53 46.36 -33.70
CA ALA A 157 -7.24 47.07 -34.95
C ALA A 157 -7.98 48.41 -34.85
N GLN A 158 -7.24 49.48 -34.56
CA GLN A 158 -7.70 50.85 -34.76
C GLN A 158 -7.82 51.07 -36.26
N ASN A 159 -9.04 51.30 -36.73
CA ASN A 159 -9.37 51.99 -37.98
C ASN A 159 -9.78 53.42 -37.64
#